data_AF-A0A9E2TN73-F1
#
_entry.id   AF-A0A9E2TN73-F1
#
_cell.length_a   1.000
_cell.length_b   1.000
_cell.length_c   1.000
_cell.angle_alpha   90.00
_cell.angle_beta   90.00
_cell.angle_gamma   90.00
#
_symmetry.space_group_name_H-M   'P 1'
#
loop_
_entity.id
_entity.type
_entity.pdbx_description
1 polymer ?
#
loop_
_entity_poly.entity_id
_entity_poly.type
_entity_poly.pdbx_seq_one_letter_code
_entity_poly.pdbx_strand_id
1 'polypeptide(L)'
;MTCFIRLALLSSLTIFPLLSAPAGASTGDIGTIIENFVTKQFPDAASHFWVVNETQWDGDEMIVDVNAIVVPPQQPEPVANRFLLLIVAGKLEAAQSIPLDAVAECQREEEV
;
A
#
# COMPACT_ATOMS: atom_id res chain seq x y z
N MET A 1 61.22 -20.30 -25.44
CA MET A 1 60.52 -21.13 -24.43
C MET A 1 59.39 -20.30 -23.84
N THR A 2 58.23 -20.40 -24.49
CA THR A 2 56.92 -19.93 -24.04
C THR A 2 56.42 -20.87 -22.93
N CYS A 3 56.10 -20.36 -21.75
CA CYS A 3 55.03 -20.84 -20.87
C CYS A 3 55.18 -20.12 -19.54
N PHE A 4 54.35 -19.11 -19.27
CA PHE A 4 53.78 -18.73 -17.95
C PHE A 4 52.90 -17.46 -18.12
N ILE A 5 52.34 -17.27 -19.31
CA ILE A 5 51.10 -16.54 -19.51
C ILE A 5 50.01 -17.56 -19.16
N ARG A 6 49.10 -17.23 -18.25
CA ARG A 6 48.01 -18.05 -17.68
C ARG A 6 48.30 -18.55 -16.26
N LEU A 7 48.22 -17.64 -15.29
CA LEU A 7 47.65 -18.03 -14.00
C LEU A 7 46.63 -16.97 -13.57
N ALA A 8 45.37 -17.34 -13.74
CA ALA A 8 44.22 -16.91 -12.95
C ALA A 8 43.87 -15.41 -12.92
N LEU A 9 43.31 -14.93 -14.03
CA LEU A 9 42.02 -14.23 -14.00
C LEU A 9 41.06 -15.02 -13.10
N LEU A 10 40.84 -14.62 -11.85
CA LEU A 10 39.69 -15.01 -11.01
C LEU A 10 39.78 -14.30 -9.65
N SER A 11 39.65 -12.98 -9.66
CA SER A 11 39.14 -12.24 -8.51
C SER A 11 37.92 -11.43 -8.97
N SER A 12 37.00 -12.15 -9.62
CA SER A 12 35.69 -11.66 -9.96
C SER A 12 34.83 -11.73 -8.71
N LEU A 13 34.65 -10.56 -8.09
CA LEU A 13 33.31 -10.07 -7.79
C LEU A 13 32.50 -10.95 -6.82
N THR A 14 32.89 -10.97 -5.54
CA THR A 14 31.95 -11.28 -4.45
C THR A 14 30.97 -10.12 -4.30
N ILE A 15 30.00 -10.01 -5.23
CA ILE A 15 28.78 -9.24 -4.99
C ILE A 15 28.00 -10.03 -3.95
N PHE A 16 27.94 -9.45 -2.75
CA PHE A 16 26.94 -9.79 -1.75
C PHE A 16 25.57 -9.69 -2.40
N PRO A 17 24.72 -10.74 -2.40
CA PRO A 17 23.30 -10.47 -2.48
C PRO A 17 22.93 -9.87 -1.13
N LEU A 18 22.85 -8.53 -1.06
CA LEU A 18 21.98 -7.88 -0.10
C LEU A 18 20.58 -8.33 -0.47
N LEU A 19 20.18 -9.48 0.08
CA LEU A 19 18.82 -9.98 0.03
C LEU A 19 18.00 -8.97 0.82
N SER A 20 17.51 -7.96 0.12
CA SER A 20 16.57 -7.00 0.66
C SER A 20 15.30 -7.80 0.89
N ALA A 21 15.06 -8.20 2.14
CA ALA A 21 13.76 -8.71 2.53
C ALA A 21 12.72 -7.66 2.09
N PRO A 22 11.59 -8.06 1.49
CA PRO A 22 10.53 -7.11 1.23
C PRO A 22 10.19 -6.48 2.58
N ALA A 23 10.47 -5.18 2.69
CA ALA A 23 10.05 -4.40 3.83
C ALA A 23 8.53 -4.37 3.76
N GLY A 24 7.88 -5.31 4.45
CA GLY A 24 6.44 -5.25 4.64
C GLY A 24 6.12 -3.85 5.14
N ALA A 25 5.24 -3.14 4.44
CA ALA A 25 4.87 -1.78 4.79
C ALA A 25 4.53 -1.75 6.29
N SER A 26 5.31 -0.99 7.07
CA SER A 26 5.04 -0.86 8.50
C SER A 26 3.65 -0.26 8.65
N THR A 27 2.88 -0.68 9.66
CA THR A 27 1.53 -0.13 9.91
C THR A 27 1.55 1.40 10.03
N GLY A 28 2.67 2.00 10.45
CA GLY A 28 2.87 3.45 10.47
C GLY A 28 2.91 4.11 9.08
N ASP A 29 3.37 3.39 8.05
CA ASP A 29 3.40 3.87 6.67
C ASP A 29 1.99 3.85 6.06
N ILE A 30 1.21 2.80 6.36
CA ILE A 30 -0.17 2.65 5.89
C ILE A 30 -1.05 3.81 6.38
N GLY A 31 -0.98 4.14 7.67
CA GLY A 31 -1.75 5.25 8.21
C GLY A 31 -1.43 6.59 7.54
N THR A 32 -0.16 6.81 7.21
CA THR A 32 0.27 8.02 6.48
C THR A 32 -0.25 8.03 5.04
N ILE A 33 -0.28 6.87 4.36
CA ILE A 33 -0.84 6.73 3.02
C ILE A 33 -2.34 7.04 3.02
N ILE A 34 -3.09 6.48 3.97
CA ILE A 34 -4.55 6.71 4.10
C ILE A 34 -4.82 8.18 4.42
N GLU A 35 -4.12 8.76 5.39
CA GLU A 35 -4.28 10.16 5.77
C GLU A 35 -4.03 11.11 4.59
N ASN A 36 -2.95 10.86 3.84
CA ASN A 36 -2.64 11.61 2.62
C ASN A 36 -3.71 11.45 1.54
N PHE A 37 -4.28 10.24 1.40
CA PHE A 37 -5.37 9.97 0.47
C PHE A 37 -6.63 10.75 0.85
N VAL A 38 -7.10 10.64 2.10
CA VAL A 38 -8.32 11.30 2.58
C VAL A 38 -8.21 12.81 2.47
N THR A 39 -7.07 13.39 2.86
CA THR A 39 -6.83 14.84 2.76
C THR A 39 -6.87 15.34 1.31
N LYS A 40 -6.36 14.56 0.35
CA LYS A 40 -6.41 14.92 -1.08
C LYS A 40 -7.79 14.73 -1.68
N GLN A 41 -8.54 13.73 -1.22
CA GLN A 41 -9.88 13.43 -1.72
C GLN A 41 -10.91 14.45 -1.25
N PHE A 42 -10.72 15.01 -0.05
CA PHE A 42 -11.61 16.00 0.58
C PHE A 42 -10.84 17.25 1.02
N PRO A 43 -10.26 18.02 0.07
CA PRO A 43 -9.38 19.16 0.39
C PRO A 43 -10.11 20.28 1.14
N ASP A 44 -11.42 20.38 0.94
CA ASP A 44 -12.26 21.41 1.55
C ASP A 44 -12.94 20.92 2.84
N ALA A 45 -12.62 19.74 3.38
CA ALA A 45 -13.22 19.25 4.61
C ALA A 45 -12.86 20.15 5.81
N ALA A 46 -13.82 20.41 6.69
CA ALA A 46 -13.54 21.08 7.96
C ALA A 46 -12.81 20.16 8.94
N SER A 47 -13.14 18.88 8.93
CA SER A 47 -12.44 17.82 9.66
C SER A 47 -12.74 16.47 9.03
N HIS A 48 -11.83 15.51 9.20
CA HIS A 48 -12.04 14.12 8.82
C HIS A 48 -11.46 13.17 9.86
N PHE A 49 -11.96 11.94 9.84
CA PHE A 49 -11.30 10.79 10.44
C PHE A 49 -11.57 9.55 9.59
N TRP A 50 -10.76 8.51 9.76
CA TRP A 50 -10.91 7.28 8.99
C TRP A 50 -10.66 6.06 9.87
N VAL A 51 -11.24 4.93 9.46
CA VAL A 51 -11.11 3.63 10.10
C VAL A 51 -10.82 2.61 9.00
N VAL A 52 -9.87 1.72 9.28
CA VAL A 52 -9.63 0.54 8.44
C VAL A 52 -10.59 -0.55 8.89
N ASN A 53 -11.47 -0.98 8.00
CA ASN A 53 -12.39 -2.08 8.26
C ASN A 53 -11.66 -3.42 8.12
N GLU A 54 -11.03 -3.61 6.97
CA GLU A 54 -10.39 -4.86 6.57
C GLU A 54 -9.10 -4.56 5.79
N THR A 55 -8.19 -5.53 5.81
CA THR A 55 -6.96 -5.45 5.03
C THR A 55 -6.60 -6.84 4.54
N GLN A 56 -6.31 -6.93 3.24
CA GLN A 56 -5.79 -8.14 2.61
C GLN A 56 -4.39 -7.88 2.07
N TRP A 57 -3.53 -8.89 2.15
CA TRP A 57 -2.12 -8.79 1.78
C TRP A 57 -1.76 -9.97 0.89
N ASP A 58 -1.05 -9.69 -0.19
CA ASP A 58 -0.39 -10.66 -1.04
C ASP A 58 0.99 -10.13 -1.44
N GLY A 59 2.06 -10.71 -0.87
CA GLY A 59 3.43 -10.24 -1.08
C GLY A 59 3.63 -8.77 -0.66
N ASP A 60 3.96 -7.91 -1.64
CA ASP A 60 4.10 -6.46 -1.47
C ASP A 60 2.84 -5.67 -1.85
N GLU A 61 1.78 -6.35 -2.28
CA GLU A 61 0.47 -5.78 -2.58
C GLU A 61 -0.46 -5.90 -1.37
N MET A 62 -1.28 -4.86 -1.18
CA MET A 62 -2.26 -4.78 -0.11
C MET A 62 -3.52 -4.09 -0.58
N ILE A 63 -4.67 -4.65 -0.23
CA ILE A 63 -5.97 -4.02 -0.39
C ILE A 63 -6.45 -3.58 0.99
N VAL A 64 -6.73 -2.29 1.15
CA VAL A 64 -7.23 -1.72 2.40
C VAL A 64 -8.65 -1.21 2.22
N ASP A 65 -9.59 -1.70 3.00
CA ASP A 65 -10.94 -1.15 3.09
C ASP A 65 -10.99 -0.05 4.14
N VAL A 66 -11.26 1.18 3.70
CA VAL A 66 -11.24 2.38 4.52
C VAL A 66 -12.62 3.02 4.51
N ASN A 67 -13.17 3.22 5.71
CA ASN A 67 -14.28 4.13 5.95
C ASN A 67 -13.76 5.49 6.40
N ALA A 68 -13.99 6.53 5.60
CA ALA A 68 -13.69 7.92 5.90
C ALA A 68 -14.96 8.68 6.28
N ILE A 69 -14.94 9.38 7.41
CA ILE A 69 -16.04 10.22 7.87
C ILE A 69 -15.57 11.67 7.81
N VAL A 70 -16.25 12.47 7.00
CA VAL A 70 -15.84 13.81 6.60
C VAL A 70 -16.91 14.80 7.00
N VAL A 71 -16.51 15.87 7.68
CA VAL A 71 -17.41 16.98 8.04
C VAL A 71 -17.17 18.12 7.05
N PRO A 72 -18.16 18.47 6.20
CA PRO A 72 -18.01 19.58 5.27
C PRO A 72 -18.11 20.94 5.99
N PRO A 73 -17.54 22.03 5.44
CA PRO A 73 -17.56 23.34 6.09
C PRO A 73 -18.95 23.96 6.21
N GLN A 74 -19.82 23.65 5.25
CA GLN A 74 -21.11 24.31 5.09
C GLN A 74 -22.25 23.58 5.81
N GLN A 75 -22.03 22.33 6.23
CA GLN A 75 -23.05 21.50 6.89
C GLN A 75 -22.40 20.71 8.04
N PRO A 76 -22.94 20.75 9.26
CA PRO A 76 -22.32 20.07 10.40
C PRO A 76 -22.56 18.56 10.43
N GLU A 77 -23.34 18.01 9.50
CA GLU A 77 -23.61 16.57 9.47
C GLU A 77 -22.43 15.81 8.82
N PRO A 78 -21.82 14.85 9.53
CA PRO A 78 -20.73 14.05 8.97
C PRO A 78 -21.21 13.14 7.83
N VAL A 79 -20.44 13.10 6.75
CA VAL A 79 -20.70 12.24 5.59
C VAL A 79 -19.72 11.08 5.59
N ALA A 80 -20.24 9.85 5.61
CA ALA A 80 -19.44 8.64 5.48
C ALA A 80 -19.15 8.34 4.00
N ASN A 81 -17.92 7.91 3.74
CA ASN A 81 -17.42 7.51 2.43
C ASN A 81 -16.60 6.22 2.60
N ARG A 82 -16.75 5.25 1.72
CA ARG A 82 -15.99 4.00 1.77
C ARG A 82 -15.13 3.81 0.53
N PHE A 83 -13.90 3.35 0.73
CA PHE A 83 -12.92 3.17 -0.32
C PHE A 83 -12.15 1.85 -0.17
N LEU A 84 -11.87 1.19 -1.29
CA LEU A 84 -10.79 0.21 -1.38
C LEU A 84 -9.54 0.88 -1.94
N LEU A 85 -8.43 0.72 -1.23
CA LEU A 85 -7.12 1.25 -1.62
C LEU A 85 -6.21 0.09 -1.99
N LEU A 86 -5.62 0.14 -3.19
CA LEU A 86 -4.54 -0.76 -3.59
C LEU A 86 -3.21 -0.10 -3.27
N ILE A 87 -2.44 -0.72 -2.40
CA ILE A 87 -1.12 -0.28 -1.99
C ILE A 87 -0.10 -1.33 -2.45
N VAL A 88 0.85 -0.96 -3.30
CA VAL A 88 1.92 -1.84 -3.78
C VAL A 88 3.26 -1.28 -3.33
N ALA A 89 4.08 -2.11 -2.68
CA ALA A 89 5.39 -1.74 -2.15
C ALA A 89 5.35 -0.42 -1.33
N GLY A 90 4.29 -0.22 -0.53
CA GLY A 90 4.10 0.96 0.31
C GLY A 90 3.67 2.23 -0.43
N LYS A 91 3.14 2.13 -1.65
CA LYS A 91 2.60 3.26 -2.42
C LYS A 91 1.17 3.01 -2.82
N LEU A 92 0.34 4.06 -2.76
CA LEU A 92 -1.03 4.00 -3.26
C LEU A 92 -1.03 3.97 -4.79
N GLU A 93 -1.41 2.84 -5.37
CA GLU A 93 -1.47 2.64 -6.82
C GLU A 93 -2.89 2.87 -7.36
N ALA A 94 -3.93 2.53 -6.59
CA ALA A 94 -5.32 2.76 -6.99
C ALA A 94 -6.24 3.00 -5.79
N ALA A 95 -7.38 3.63 -6.06
CA ALA A 95 -8.45 3.82 -5.11
C ALA A 95 -9.81 3.67 -5.81
N GLN A 96 -10.76 3.00 -5.15
CA GLN A 96 -12.12 2.81 -5.65
C GLN A 96 -13.12 3.19 -4.57
N SER A 97 -14.10 4.05 -4.89
CA SER A 97 -15.24 4.31 -4.00
C SER A 97 -16.23 3.15 -4.04
N ILE A 98 -16.72 2.74 -2.88
CA ILE A 98 -17.65 1.62 -2.72
C ILE A 98 -18.92 2.12 -2.03
N PRO A 99 -20.11 1.64 -2.41
CA PRO A 99 -21.33 1.93 -1.66
C PRO A 99 -21.19 1.51 -0.20
N LEU A 100 -21.69 2.35 0.72
CA LEU A 100 -21.60 2.09 2.16
C LEU A 100 -22.25 0.76 2.55
N ASP A 101 -23.30 0.38 1.84
CA ASP A 101 -24.14 -0.79 2.11
C ASP A 101 -23.61 -2.09 1.47
N ALA A 102 -22.55 -2.00 0.66
CA ALA A 102 -22.01 -3.15 -0.04
C ALA A 102 -21.17 -4.02 0.91
N VAL A 103 -21.45 -5.32 0.99
CA VAL A 103 -20.51 -6.27 1.61
C VAL A 103 -19.37 -6.45 0.62
N ALA A 104 -18.14 -6.07 1.00
CA ALA A 104 -16.97 -6.32 0.17
C ALA A 104 -16.61 -7.80 0.30
N GLU A 105 -17.20 -8.65 -0.54
CA GLU A 105 -16.81 -10.07 -0.63
C GLU A 105 -15.47 -10.19 -1.37
N CYS A 106 -14.38 -9.82 -0.70
CA CYS A 106 -13.03 -10.08 -1.18
C CYS A 106 -12.72 -11.56 -0.91
N GLN A 107 -13.22 -12.45 -1.78
CA GLN A 107 -12.90 -13.88 -1.71
C GLN A 107 -11.48 -14.11 -2.24
N ARG A 108 -10.67 -14.85 -1.48
CA ARG A 108 -9.33 -15.28 -1.90
C ARG A 108 -9.50 -16.22 -3.10
N GLU A 109 -8.79 -15.97 -4.20
CA GLU A 109 -8.75 -16.94 -5.30
C GLU A 109 -8.25 -18.29 -4.77
N GLU A 110 -9.00 -19.36 -5.02
CA GLU A 110 -8.56 -20.72 -4.70
C GLU A 110 -7.38 -21.07 -5.60
N GLU A 111 -6.29 -21.53 -4.99
CA GLU A 111 -5.13 -22.08 -5.68
C GLU A 111 -5.57 -23.39 -6.40
N VAL A 112 -5.63 -23.35 -7.73
CA VAL A 112 -6.01 -24.49 -8.60
C VAL A 112 -4.85 -25.45 -8.82
#